data_AF-U2EV60-F1
#
_entry.id   AF-U2EV60-F1
#
_cell.length_a   1.000
_cell.length_b   1.000
_cell.length_c   1.000
_cell.angle_alpha   90.00
_cell.angle_beta   90.00
_cell.angle_gamma   90.00
#
_symmetry.space_group_name_H-M   'P 1'
#
loop_
_entity.id
_entity.type
_entity.pdbx_description
1 polymer ?
#
loop_
_entity_poly.entity_id
_entity_poly.type
_entity_poly.pdbx_seq_one_letter_code
_entity_poly.pdbx_strand_id
1 'polypeptide(L)' 'MERGLEDMSSILKVEDLVKYYGEGENQVRAVDHTSLQIERGKFTAIVGRSGSGDYVKIRLS' A
#
# COMPACT_ATOMS: atom_id res chain seq x y z
N MET A 1 2.68 -23.95 9.09
CA MET A 1 3.95 -23.29 9.46
C MET A 1 4.62 -22.77 8.19
N GLU A 2 3.98 -21.84 7.49
CA GLU A 2 4.47 -21.32 6.18
C GLU A 2 4.84 -19.83 6.23
N ARG A 3 4.33 -19.07 7.22
CA ARG A 3 4.60 -17.63 7.38
C ARG A 3 6.08 -17.28 7.61
N GLY A 4 6.94 -18.26 7.92
CA GLY A 4 8.36 -18.02 8.20
C GLY A 4 9.25 -17.87 6.96
N LEU A 5 8.82 -18.38 5.80
CA LEU A 5 9.63 -18.31 4.57
C LEU A 5 9.27 -17.12 3.68
N GLU A 6 8.00 -16.73 3.61
CA GLU A 6 7.52 -15.57 2.83
C GLU A 6 7.98 -14.22 3.44
N ASP A 7 8.24 -14.19 4.74
CA ASP A 7 8.60 -12.95 5.45
C ASP A 7 10.08 -12.58 5.25
N MET A 8 10.96 -13.58 5.09
CA MET A 8 12.39 -13.35 4.84
C MET A 8 12.69 -12.74 3.47
N SER A 9 11.78 -12.90 2.50
CA SER A 9 11.90 -12.32 1.16
C SER A 9 11.27 -10.93 1.04
N SER A 10 10.62 -10.39 2.08
CA SER A 10 10.01 -9.05 2.04
C SER A 10 10.96 -7.97 2.55
N ILE A 11 10.86 -6.76 1.99
CA ILE A 11 11.47 -5.53 2.54
C ILE A 11 10.43 -4.55 3.06
N LEU A 12 9.19 -4.66 2.60
CA LEU A 12 8.08 -3.84 3.06
C LEU A 12 6.82 -4.69 3.06
N LYS A 13 6.17 -4.76 4.22
CA LYS A 13 4.83 -5.31 4.35
C LYS A 13 3.92 -4.19 4.84
N VAL A 14 2.82 -3.98 4.12
CA VAL A 14 1.77 -3.05 4.51
C VAL A 14 0.48 -3.84 4.61
N GLU A 15 -0.14 -3.78 5.78
CA GLU A 15 -1.42 -4.42 6.05
C GLU A 15 -2.47 -3.33 6.25
N ASP A 16 -3.59 -3.49 5.55
CA ASP A 16 -4.78 -2.67 5.73
C ASP A 16 -4.55 -1.15 5.68
N LEU A 17 -3.78 -0.68 4.70
CA LEU A 17 -3.48 0.74 4.55
C LEU A 17 -4.75 1.51 4.19
N VAL A 18 -5.00 2.56 4.98
CA VAL A 18 -6.08 3.50 4.76
C VAL A 18 -5.51 4.91 4.69
N LYS A 19 -5.86 5.64 3.64
CA LYS A 19 -5.60 7.06 3.50
C LYS A 19 -6.80 7.77 2.92
N TYR A 20 -7.55 8.43 3.80
CA TYR A 20 -8.70 9.25 3.43
C TYR A 20 -8.37 10.72 3.57
N TYR A 21 -8.96 11.52 2.68
CA TYR A 21 -8.87 12.98 2.68
C TYR A 21 -10.26 13.57 2.79
N GLY A 22 -10.40 14.69 3.52
CA GLY A 22 -11.70 15.30 3.76
C GLY A 22 -12.60 14.46 4.66
N GLU A 23 -13.85 14.89 4.79
CA GLU A 23 -14.85 14.31 5.70
C GLU A 23 -16.26 14.41 5.07
N GLY A 24 -17.19 13.59 5.58
CA GLY A 24 -18.60 13.59 5.16
C GLY A 24 -18.77 13.28 3.67
N GLU A 25 -19.63 14.05 3.00
CA GLU A 25 -19.92 13.87 1.56
C GLU A 25 -18.71 14.18 0.66
N ASN A 26 -17.71 14.93 1.17
CA ASN A 26 -16.51 15.30 0.43
C ASN A 26 -15.32 14.38 0.73
N GLN A 27 -15.53 13.26 1.42
CA GLN A 27 -14.46 12.31 1.74
C GLN A 27 -13.97 11.60 0.47
N VAL A 28 -12.67 11.68 0.22
CA VAL A 28 -11.98 10.93 -0.84
C VAL A 28 -11.23 9.77 -0.24
N ARG A 29 -11.51 8.56 -0.71
CA ARG A 29 -10.81 7.33 -0.32
C ARG A 29 -9.63 7.07 -1.26
N ALA A 30 -8.51 7.77 -1.01
CA ALA A 30 -7.35 7.66 -1.89
C ALA A 30 -6.63 6.30 -1.76
N VAL A 31 -6.61 5.72 -0.55
CA VAL A 31 -6.26 4.32 -0.34
C VAL A 31 -7.30 3.73 0.62
N ASP A 32 -7.94 2.64 0.23
CA ASP A 32 -9.04 1.99 0.95
C ASP A 32 -8.66 0.53 1.23
N HIS A 33 -8.45 0.20 2.51
CA HIS A 33 -8.15 -1.16 3.02
C HIS A 33 -7.18 -1.96 2.14
N THR A 34 -6.09 -1.33 1.70
CA THR A 34 -5.16 -1.93 0.73
C THR A 34 -3.97 -2.57 1.43
N SER A 35 -3.71 -3.85 1.13
CA SER A 35 -2.52 -4.56 1.62
C SER A 35 -1.57 -4.84 0.47
N LEU A 36 -0.26 -4.66 0.70
CA LEU A 36 0.76 -4.91 -0.31
C LEU A 36 2.08 -5.38 0.32
N GLN A 37 2.86 -6.09 -0.48
CA GLN A 37 4.18 -6.59 -0.09
C GLN A 37 5.19 -6.22 -1.18
N ILE A 38 6.35 -5.72 -0.78
CA ILE A 38 7.48 -5.48 -1.68
C ILE A 38 8.58 -6.46 -1.33
N GLU A 39 8.96 -7.27 -2.30
CA GLU A 39 10.00 -8.27 -2.14
C GLU A 39 11.41 -7.66 -2.23
N ARG A 40 12.31 -8.21 -1.42
CA ARG A 40 13.74 -7.94 -1.40
C ARG A 40 14.36 -8.23 -2.76
N GLY A 41 15.14 -7.27 -3.27
CA GLY A 41 15.90 -7.44 -4.51
C GLY A 41 15.05 -7.43 -5.78
N LYS A 42 13.74 -7.12 -5.71
CA LYS A 42 12.88 -6.97 -6.88
C LYS A 42 12.60 -5.50 -7.18
N PHE A 43 12.58 -5.16 -8.47
CA PHE A 43 12.01 -3.90 -8.93
C PHE A 43 10.49 -4.03 -8.95
N THR A 44 9.80 -3.18 -8.21
CA THR A 44 8.33 -3.19 -8.10
C THR A 44 7.79 -1.86 -8.62
N ALA A 45 6.82 -1.92 -9.53
CA ALA A 45 6.11 -0.75 -10.04
C ALA A 45 4.65 -0.80 -9.61
N ILE A 46 4.12 0.33 -9.16
CA ILE A 46 2.69 0.54 -8.91
C ILE A 46 2.16 1.35 -10.09
N VAL A 47 1.09 0.86 -10.72
CA VAL A 47 0.46 1.50 -11.88
C VAL A 47 -1.04 1.58 -11.67
N GLY A 48 -1.64 2.71 -12.05
CA GLY A 48 -3.05 2.97 -11.89
C GLY A 48 -3.60 3.90 -12.95
N ARG A 49 -4.93 4.01 -13.00
CA ARG A 49 -5.61 5.05 -13.78
C ARG A 49 -5.60 6.35 -12.99
N SER A 50 -5.75 7.48 -13.67
CA SER A 50 -5.91 8.77 -12.98
C SER A 50 -6.99 8.69 -11.89
N GLY A 51 -6.61 9.04 -10.65
CA GLY A 51 -7.48 9.01 -9.48
C GLY A 51 -7.54 7.67 -8.73
N SER A 52 -6.82 6.62 -9.13
CA SER A 52 -6.87 5.32 -8.44
C SER A 52 -6.01 5.21 -7.17
N GLY A 53 -5.28 6.27 -6.79
CA GLY A 53 -4.48 6.28 -5.56
C GLY A 53 -3.06 5.71 -5.68
N ASP A 54 -2.58 5.44 -6.89
CA ASP A 54 -1.23 4.94 -7.17
C ASP A 54 -0.10 5.92 -6.80
N TYR A 55 -0.39 7.23 -6.74
CA TYR A 55 0.56 8.28 -6.37
C TYR A 55 0.36 8.86 -4.96
N VAL A 56 -0.19 8.09 -4.02
CA VAL A 56 -0.35 8.54 -2.62
C VAL A 56 0.99 8.48 -1.87
N LYS A 57 1.35 9.60 -1.22
CA LYS A 57 2.58 9.68 -0.41
C LYS A 57 2.34 9.11 0.98
N ILE A 58 3.09 8.07 1.33
CA ILE A 58 3.15 7.49 2.67
C ILE A 58 4.56 7.73 3.23
N ARG A 59 4.66 8.21 4.48
CA ARG A 59 5.93 8.39 5.18
C ARG A 59 6.14 7.22 6.13
N LEU A 60 7.25 6.52 5.97
CA LEU A 60 7.75 5.53 6.91
C LEU A 60 8.66 6.28 7.89
N SER A 61 8.32 6.33 9.17
CA SER A 61 9.11 6.98 10.24
C SER A 61 9.68 5.94 11.19
#